data_AF-A0A9P5Z6H0-F1
#
_entry.id   AF-A0A9P5Z6H0-F1
#
_cell.length_a   1.000
_cell.length_b   1.000
_cell.length_c   1.000
_cell.angle_alpha   90.00
_cell.angle_beta   90.00
_cell.angle_gamma   90.00
#
_symmetry.space_group_name_H-M   'P 1'
#
loop_
_entity.id
_entity.type
_entity.pdbx_description
1 polymer ?
#
loop_
_entity_poly.entity_id
_entity_poly.type
_entity_poly.pdbx_seq_one_letter_code
_entity_poly.pdbx_strand_id
1 'polypeptide(L)'
;MYPSSVGGYNGTSSTPPSTSYTTPKYASHHLDQTFPLYGRRVSDPNNFRPPFPSSSSSASMSAVPHSPVVYPSLRNRRDTEADTFSEASHQSSNNSAATAPAALPSSNQSSSPPPPAFSEPRTPASAISMAPAGVLNANHFLDRELLLGVSIGFKPPPISLTLRTMEDPMPNIISLPYARCPPLHLQAPNWSHLLRLMARLSGTRIEPTVEAMAVNKGELKLRTVIQFIKVWSKLVNDWRTILWFTIDHLVPPSVPGASRYTSGNPNLLPWSYTLSPVPLLLRDATDTHISKTYTIPASDSVPLPTLPITFPNLALYLQAALDASRQHSGDSSSGLGKLGKTVQMCYPNVGQTGLSEFDIPERTSVSHLFKRVIGRSNKDKKKGKTSNNEETYQLVTPFVPDEWG
;
A
#
# COMPACT_ATOMS: atom_id res chain seq x y z
N MET A 1 -43.58 -25.82 -41.34
CA MET A 1 -44.44 -25.34 -42.44
C MET A 1 -45.45 -24.37 -41.83
N TYR A 2 -45.40 -23.10 -42.27
CA TYR A 2 -46.22 -21.91 -41.88
C TYR A 2 -46.19 -21.42 -40.41
N PRO A 3 -46.35 -20.10 -40.16
CA PRO A 3 -45.60 -19.00 -40.78
C PRO A 3 -45.09 -17.94 -39.79
N SER A 4 -44.17 -17.14 -40.33
CA SER A 4 -43.54 -15.93 -39.78
C SER A 4 -44.54 -14.80 -39.51
N SER A 5 -44.41 -14.12 -38.35
CA SER A 5 -45.00 -12.80 -38.11
C SER A 5 -43.91 -11.74 -38.00
N VAL A 6 -43.94 -10.82 -38.95
CA VAL A 6 -43.10 -9.61 -39.05
C VAL A 6 -43.74 -8.53 -38.17
N GLY A 7 -43.05 -8.12 -37.10
CA GLY A 7 -43.42 -6.99 -36.27
C GLY A 7 -42.52 -5.79 -36.59
N GLY A 8 -43.09 -4.80 -37.28
CA GLY A 8 -42.42 -3.53 -37.57
C GLY A 8 -42.39 -2.62 -36.35
N TYR A 9 -41.20 -2.08 -36.03
CA TYR A 9 -41.05 -0.97 -35.10
C TYR A 9 -40.78 0.31 -35.89
N ASN A 10 -41.80 1.18 -35.92
CA ASN A 10 -41.69 2.54 -36.41
C ASN A 10 -40.85 3.38 -35.44
N GLY A 11 -39.94 4.14 -36.02
CA GLY A 11 -39.08 5.07 -35.30
C GLY A 11 -39.81 6.32 -34.82
N THR A 12 -39.36 6.81 -33.67
CA THR A 12 -39.46 8.21 -33.28
C THR A 12 -38.08 8.64 -32.79
N SER A 13 -37.32 9.25 -33.69
CA SER A 13 -36.09 9.98 -33.39
C SER A 13 -36.46 11.29 -32.69
N SER A 14 -36.34 11.34 -31.37
CA SER A 14 -36.41 12.59 -30.61
C SER A 14 -35.04 13.25 -30.62
N THR A 15 -34.90 14.26 -31.47
CA THR A 15 -33.77 15.20 -31.52
C THR A 15 -33.73 16.01 -30.21
N PRO A 16 -32.60 16.09 -29.50
CA PRO A 16 -32.47 17.00 -28.36
C PRO A 16 -32.32 18.46 -28.85
N PRO A 17 -32.90 19.44 -28.14
CA PRO A 17 -32.76 20.84 -28.49
C PRO A 17 -31.33 21.33 -28.28
N SER A 18 -30.77 21.96 -29.30
CA SER A 18 -29.49 22.68 -29.24
C SER A 18 -29.61 23.89 -28.31
N THR A 19 -29.07 23.78 -27.11
CA THR A 19 -28.83 24.93 -26.22
C THR A 19 -27.64 25.72 -26.75
N SER A 20 -27.93 26.87 -27.34
CA SER A 20 -26.96 27.91 -27.66
C SER A 20 -26.34 28.46 -26.38
N TYR A 21 -25.10 28.09 -26.09
CA TYR A 21 -24.31 28.71 -25.03
C TYR A 21 -23.88 30.11 -25.48
N THR A 22 -24.51 31.13 -24.91
CA THR A 22 -24.05 32.52 -24.98
C THR A 22 -22.78 32.64 -24.16
N THR A 23 -21.67 32.89 -24.84
CA THR A 23 -20.36 33.22 -24.26
C THR A 23 -20.45 34.54 -23.50
N PRO A 24 -20.15 34.60 -22.20
CA PRO A 24 -19.95 35.87 -21.52
C PRO A 24 -18.61 36.48 -21.97
N LYS A 25 -18.69 37.65 -22.61
CA LYS A 25 -17.53 38.53 -22.84
C LYS A 25 -16.92 38.89 -21.49
N TYR A 26 -15.76 38.32 -21.20
CA TYR A 26 -14.89 38.81 -20.13
C TYR A 26 -14.37 40.18 -20.53
N ALA A 27 -14.78 41.21 -19.79
CA ALA A 27 -14.18 42.52 -19.81
C ALA A 27 -12.78 42.43 -19.19
N SER A 28 -11.75 42.59 -20.02
CA SER A 28 -10.37 42.79 -19.58
C SER A 28 -10.27 44.13 -18.87
N HIS A 29 -10.35 44.13 -17.54
CA HIS A 29 -9.88 45.24 -16.73
C HIS A 29 -8.35 45.21 -16.68
N HIS A 30 -7.75 46.04 -17.52
CA HIS A 30 -6.36 46.47 -17.49
C HIS A 30 -6.11 47.21 -16.16
N LEU A 31 -5.48 46.55 -15.20
CA LEU A 31 -4.91 47.21 -14.02
C LEU A 31 -3.43 47.46 -14.30
N ASP A 32 -3.14 48.70 -14.71
CA ASP A 32 -1.80 49.27 -14.63
C ASP A 32 -1.40 49.37 -13.15
N GLN A 33 -0.61 48.41 -12.69
CA GLN A 33 0.20 48.56 -11.48
C GLN A 33 1.61 48.94 -11.87
N THR A 34 1.83 50.26 -11.90
CA THR A 34 3.14 50.91 -11.90
C THR A 34 3.85 50.63 -10.59
N PHE A 35 4.91 49.82 -10.64
CA PHE A 35 5.87 49.70 -9.54
C PHE A 35 6.91 50.83 -9.64
N PRO A 36 7.20 51.56 -8.55
CA PRO A 36 8.27 52.55 -8.55
C PRO A 36 9.63 51.86 -8.57
N LEU A 37 10.36 52.10 -9.67
CA LEU A 37 11.78 51.85 -9.83
C LEU A 37 12.58 52.68 -8.81
N TYR A 38 13.03 52.05 -7.74
CA TYR A 38 14.16 52.57 -6.97
C TYR A 38 15.46 52.14 -7.66
N GLY A 39 16.02 53.07 -8.42
CA GLY A 39 17.42 53.02 -8.82
C GLY A 39 18.33 53.24 -7.61
N ARG A 40 19.37 52.42 -7.46
CA ARG A 40 20.61 52.87 -6.84
C ARG A 40 21.84 52.07 -7.27
N ARG A 41 22.69 52.80 -7.99
CA ARG A 41 24.16 52.75 -8.08
C ARG A 41 24.84 51.51 -8.64
N VAL A 42 25.17 51.68 -9.91
CA VAL A 42 26.44 51.34 -10.57
C VAL A 42 27.64 51.82 -9.73
N SER A 43 28.56 50.88 -9.47
CA SER A 43 30.01 51.11 -9.44
C SER A 43 30.71 49.78 -9.74
N ASP A 44 31.22 49.69 -10.97
CA ASP A 44 32.29 48.80 -11.47
C ASP A 44 33.56 48.82 -10.60
N PRO A 45 34.65 48.10 -10.94
CA PRO A 45 34.77 46.72 -11.43
C PRO A 45 35.85 45.96 -10.61
N ASN A 46 35.85 44.62 -10.59
CA ASN A 46 37.12 43.89 -10.43
C ASN A 46 37.03 42.45 -10.96
N ASN A 47 37.66 42.28 -12.12
CA ASN A 47 38.39 41.11 -12.59
C ASN A 47 38.77 40.11 -11.49
N PHE A 48 38.34 38.85 -11.63
CA PHE A 48 39.20 37.68 -11.45
C PHE A 48 38.49 36.46 -12.06
N ARG A 49 38.88 36.10 -13.29
CA ARG A 49 38.46 34.88 -13.97
C ARG A 49 39.68 33.94 -14.05
N PRO A 50 39.66 32.75 -13.44
CA PRO A 50 40.74 31.78 -13.62
C PRO A 50 40.60 31.03 -14.97
N PRO A 51 41.71 30.56 -15.56
CA PRO A 51 41.71 29.94 -16.87
C PRO A 51 41.31 28.46 -16.81
N PHE A 52 40.46 28.05 -17.74
CA PHE A 52 40.25 26.64 -18.09
C PHE A 52 41.20 26.27 -19.24
N PRO A 53 41.97 25.18 -19.14
CA PRO A 53 42.71 24.65 -20.27
C PRO A 53 41.78 23.83 -21.18
N SER A 54 41.68 24.28 -22.43
CA SER A 54 41.11 23.55 -23.57
C SER A 54 42.13 22.58 -24.15
N SER A 55 41.84 21.27 -24.12
CA SER A 55 42.54 20.26 -24.91
C SER A 55 41.61 19.71 -25.99
N SER A 56 41.81 20.23 -27.19
CA SER A 56 41.38 19.65 -28.46
C SER A 56 42.34 18.53 -28.85
N SER A 57 41.84 17.32 -29.06
CA SER A 57 42.58 16.26 -29.76
C SER A 57 41.66 15.58 -30.77
N SER A 58 42.08 15.71 -32.02
CA SER A 58 41.54 15.23 -33.27
C SER A 58 41.38 13.72 -33.38
N ALA A 59 40.38 13.33 -34.14
CA ALA A 59 40.23 12.00 -34.71
C ALA A 59 41.38 11.65 -35.67
N SER A 60 41.88 10.42 -35.61
CA SER A 60 42.50 9.75 -36.75
C SER A 60 42.02 8.30 -36.82
N MET A 61 41.47 7.95 -37.98
CA MET A 61 41.25 6.58 -38.39
C MET A 61 42.59 5.94 -38.76
N SER A 62 42.80 4.66 -38.44
CA SER A 62 43.32 3.67 -39.40
C SER A 62 43.49 2.28 -38.76
N ALA A 63 42.96 1.31 -39.50
CA ALA A 63 43.51 -0.02 -39.83
C ALA A 63 43.75 -1.09 -38.74
N VAL A 64 43.05 -2.21 -38.98
CA VAL A 64 43.29 -3.58 -38.48
C VAL A 64 44.61 -4.12 -39.07
N PRO A 65 45.37 -4.97 -38.34
CA PRO A 65 45.50 -6.37 -38.76
C PRO A 65 45.53 -7.39 -37.60
N HIS A 66 45.42 -8.65 -38.00
CA HIS A 66 45.18 -9.88 -37.22
C HIS A 66 46.33 -10.41 -36.33
N SER A 67 45.94 -11.16 -35.27
CA SER A 67 46.54 -12.39 -34.66
C SER A 67 47.99 -12.35 -34.11
N PRO A 68 48.44 -13.21 -33.16
CA PRO A 68 47.86 -14.47 -32.68
C PRO A 68 47.86 -14.75 -31.16
N VAL A 69 47.18 -15.85 -30.85
CA VAL A 69 47.13 -16.69 -29.63
C VAL A 69 48.49 -16.83 -28.91
N VAL A 70 48.52 -16.58 -27.59
CA VAL A 70 49.41 -17.24 -26.61
C VAL A 70 48.71 -17.30 -25.23
N TYR A 71 48.50 -18.51 -24.70
CA TYR A 71 48.28 -18.77 -23.27
C TYR A 71 49.63 -18.91 -22.55
N PRO A 72 49.70 -18.61 -21.25
CA PRO A 72 49.89 -19.73 -20.32
C PRO A 72 49.06 -19.62 -19.03
N SER A 73 48.50 -20.77 -18.69
CA SER A 73 48.05 -21.22 -17.38
C SER A 73 49.15 -21.15 -16.29
N LEU A 74 48.75 -20.90 -15.03
CA LEU A 74 48.87 -21.85 -13.89
C LEU A 74 48.73 -21.15 -12.51
N ARG A 75 47.83 -21.71 -11.69
CA ARG A 75 48.11 -22.23 -10.32
C ARG A 75 48.04 -21.30 -9.09
N ASN A 76 46.96 -21.46 -8.30
CA ASN A 76 46.92 -22.02 -6.93
C ASN A 76 45.51 -21.78 -6.34
N ARG A 77 44.65 -22.79 -6.12
CA ARG A 77 44.69 -23.88 -5.13
C ARG A 77 44.69 -23.40 -3.66
N ARG A 78 43.53 -23.45 -3.02
CA ARG A 78 43.35 -24.14 -1.73
C ARG A 78 41.90 -24.59 -1.57
N ASP A 79 41.79 -25.91 -1.44
CA ASP A 79 40.64 -26.73 -1.15
C ASP A 79 40.27 -26.62 0.35
N THR A 80 39.00 -26.79 0.68
CA THR A 80 38.61 -27.37 1.97
C THR A 80 37.35 -28.19 1.76
N GLU A 81 37.56 -29.49 1.58
CA GLU A 81 36.56 -30.55 1.61
C GLU A 81 36.14 -30.83 3.05
N ALA A 82 34.87 -31.15 3.25
CA ALA A 82 34.40 -32.06 4.28
C ALA A 82 33.11 -32.72 3.79
N ASP A 83 33.28 -33.88 3.16
CA ASP A 83 32.22 -34.87 2.96
C ASP A 83 31.81 -35.48 4.31
N THR A 84 30.52 -35.75 4.48
CA THR A 84 30.11 -36.96 5.19
C THR A 84 28.80 -37.50 4.61
N PHE A 85 28.86 -38.78 4.26
CA PHE A 85 27.87 -39.65 3.67
C PHE A 85 26.65 -39.93 4.55
N SER A 86 25.52 -40.25 3.90
CA SER A 86 24.53 -41.33 4.16
C SER A 86 23.29 -40.94 3.33
N GLU A 87 22.93 -41.49 2.16
CA GLU A 87 22.76 -42.86 1.65
C GLU A 87 21.66 -43.72 2.33
N ALA A 88 20.67 -44.03 1.48
CA ALA A 88 19.70 -45.13 1.46
C ALA A 88 18.50 -45.15 2.44
N SER A 89 17.29 -45.13 1.85
CA SER A 89 16.35 -46.28 1.82
C SER A 89 14.91 -45.77 1.56
N HIS A 90 14.41 -45.93 0.33
CA HIS A 90 13.44 -46.95 -0.11
C HIS A 90 11.96 -46.74 0.27
N GLN A 91 11.15 -46.73 -0.80
CA GLN A 91 9.85 -47.40 -0.97
C GLN A 91 8.63 -46.92 -0.17
N SER A 92 7.66 -46.37 -0.90
CA SER A 92 6.26 -46.86 -1.03
C SER A 92 5.41 -45.72 -1.64
N SER A 93 5.18 -45.69 -2.95
CA SER A 93 3.99 -46.27 -3.61
C SER A 93 2.85 -46.62 -2.64
N ASN A 94 1.80 -45.79 -2.60
CA ASN A 94 0.45 -46.31 -2.49
C ASN A 94 -0.55 -45.38 -3.18
N ASN A 95 -1.08 -45.93 -4.26
CA ASN A 95 -2.31 -45.49 -4.90
C ASN A 95 -3.45 -45.44 -3.87
N SER A 96 -4.26 -44.40 -3.93
CA SER A 96 -5.63 -44.46 -3.42
C SER A 96 -6.52 -43.73 -4.40
N ALA A 97 -6.93 -44.48 -5.42
CA ALA A 97 -8.15 -44.23 -6.16
C ALA A 97 -9.32 -44.69 -5.26
N ALA A 98 -10.20 -43.76 -4.92
CA ALA A 98 -11.55 -44.05 -4.45
C ALA A 98 -12.47 -43.06 -5.19
N THR A 99 -13.00 -43.47 -6.34
CA THR A 99 -14.33 -44.07 -6.48
C THR A 99 -15.43 -43.11 -6.01
N ALA A 100 -15.94 -42.36 -6.99
CA ALA A 100 -17.23 -41.71 -6.92
C ALA A 100 -18.35 -42.76 -6.74
N PRO A 101 -19.39 -42.49 -5.92
CA PRO A 101 -20.68 -43.10 -6.10
C PRO A 101 -21.58 -42.20 -6.94
N ALA A 102 -22.33 -42.88 -7.80
CA ALA A 102 -23.26 -42.35 -8.76
C ALA A 102 -24.55 -41.79 -8.11
N ALA A 103 -25.21 -40.98 -8.94
CA ALA A 103 -26.56 -40.50 -8.88
C ALA A 103 -27.60 -41.46 -8.27
N LEU A 104 -28.55 -40.87 -7.52
CA LEU A 104 -29.93 -41.33 -7.41
C LEU A 104 -30.87 -40.15 -7.69
N PRO A 105 -31.91 -40.34 -8.52
CA PRO A 105 -32.96 -39.36 -8.74
C PRO A 105 -34.07 -39.54 -7.68
N SER A 106 -34.66 -38.45 -7.21
CA SER A 106 -35.92 -38.52 -6.46
C SER A 106 -36.87 -37.41 -6.91
N SER A 107 -37.84 -37.90 -7.67
CA SER A 107 -39.21 -37.46 -7.93
C SER A 107 -39.78 -36.30 -7.10
N ASN A 108 -40.37 -35.35 -7.85
CA ASN A 108 -41.73 -34.85 -7.71
C ASN A 108 -42.40 -34.97 -6.33
N GLN A 109 -42.73 -33.81 -5.75
CA GLN A 109 -44.10 -33.59 -5.28
C GLN A 109 -44.46 -32.11 -5.32
N SER A 110 -45.32 -31.80 -6.28
CA SER A 110 -46.19 -30.65 -6.30
C SER A 110 -47.13 -30.67 -5.10
N SER A 111 -47.18 -29.57 -4.34
CA SER A 111 -48.39 -29.21 -3.62
C SER A 111 -48.46 -27.69 -3.48
N SER A 112 -49.30 -27.11 -4.33
CA SER A 112 -49.84 -25.76 -4.19
C SER A 112 -50.91 -25.76 -3.10
N PRO A 113 -50.86 -24.85 -2.11
CA PRO A 113 -52.02 -24.49 -1.32
C PRO A 113 -52.68 -23.19 -1.84
N PRO A 114 -54.00 -23.03 -1.61
CA PRO A 114 -54.86 -22.00 -2.19
C PRO A 114 -54.71 -20.62 -1.52
N PRO A 115 -55.25 -19.54 -2.12
CA PRO A 115 -55.27 -18.21 -1.52
C PRO A 115 -56.45 -18.08 -0.54
N PRO A 116 -56.24 -17.50 0.66
CA PRO A 116 -57.35 -16.95 1.43
C PRO A 116 -57.25 -15.42 1.56
N ALA A 117 -58.32 -14.80 1.08
CA ALA A 117 -59.09 -13.73 1.69
C ALA A 117 -58.39 -12.48 2.27
N PHE A 118 -58.73 -11.35 1.64
CA PHE A 118 -58.82 -10.01 2.22
C PHE A 118 -59.34 -10.03 3.66
N SER A 119 -58.54 -9.51 4.59
CA SER A 119 -59.04 -8.98 5.87
C SER A 119 -58.32 -7.65 6.17
N GLU A 120 -59.15 -6.65 6.47
CA GLU A 120 -58.86 -5.26 6.81
C GLU A 120 -58.11 -5.09 8.17
N PRO A 121 -57.60 -3.89 8.48
CA PRO A 121 -56.38 -3.70 9.25
C PRO A 121 -56.64 -3.82 10.76
N ARG A 122 -55.96 -4.76 11.41
CA ARG A 122 -55.71 -4.69 12.86
C ARG A 122 -54.31 -4.16 13.08
N THR A 123 -54.24 -2.96 13.66
CA THR A 123 -53.05 -2.34 14.23
C THR A 123 -52.41 -3.32 15.21
N PRO A 124 -51.23 -3.90 14.94
CA PRO A 124 -50.52 -4.67 15.94
C PRO A 124 -49.95 -3.68 16.96
N ALA A 125 -50.36 -3.85 18.21
CA ALA A 125 -49.70 -3.28 19.37
C ALA A 125 -48.19 -3.47 19.22
N SER A 126 -47.43 -2.41 19.50
CA SER A 126 -45.97 -2.37 19.44
C SER A 126 -45.35 -3.58 20.14
N ALA A 127 -45.10 -4.63 19.37
CA ALA A 127 -44.20 -5.68 19.78
C ALA A 127 -42.85 -4.98 19.93
N ILE A 128 -42.40 -4.84 21.18
CA ILE A 128 -41.03 -4.47 21.51
C ILE A 128 -40.18 -5.53 20.82
N SER A 129 -39.71 -5.19 19.63
CA SER A 129 -38.77 -5.98 18.85
C SER A 129 -37.50 -6.00 19.68
N MET A 130 -37.39 -6.99 20.57
CA MET A 130 -36.13 -7.33 21.21
C MET A 130 -35.18 -7.66 20.07
N ALA A 131 -34.32 -6.69 19.74
CA ALA A 131 -33.27 -6.91 18.77
C ALA A 131 -32.54 -8.19 19.19
N PRO A 132 -32.36 -9.16 18.27
CA PRO A 132 -31.68 -10.41 18.59
C PRO A 132 -30.34 -10.03 19.21
N ALA A 133 -30.03 -10.61 20.37
CA ALA A 133 -28.82 -10.35 21.16
C ALA A 133 -27.63 -10.21 20.20
N GLY A 134 -27.23 -8.95 19.99
CA GLY A 134 -26.39 -8.59 18.87
C GLY A 134 -25.06 -9.31 18.98
N VAL A 135 -24.67 -10.01 17.92
CA VAL A 135 -23.31 -10.53 17.78
C VAL A 135 -22.37 -9.35 18.02
N LEU A 136 -21.70 -9.35 19.17
CA LEU A 136 -20.82 -8.25 19.54
C LEU A 136 -19.66 -8.23 18.55
N ASN A 137 -19.64 -7.19 17.72
CA ASN A 137 -18.45 -6.67 17.05
C ASN A 137 -17.19 -6.74 17.90
N ALA A 138 -16.19 -7.58 17.60
CA ALA A 138 -14.92 -7.52 18.32
C ALA A 138 -14.27 -6.11 18.28
N ASN A 139 -14.62 -5.30 17.27
CA ASN A 139 -14.16 -3.93 17.07
C ASN A 139 -14.98 -2.86 17.81
N HIS A 140 -15.86 -3.24 18.75
CA HIS A 140 -16.68 -2.28 19.51
C HIS A 140 -15.88 -1.35 20.43
N PHE A 141 -14.73 -1.82 20.90
CA PHE A 141 -13.92 -1.12 21.90
C PHE A 141 -12.82 -0.25 21.28
N LEU A 142 -12.97 0.13 20.00
CA LEU A 142 -12.02 1.03 19.37
C LEU A 142 -12.25 2.46 19.83
N ASP A 143 -11.17 3.09 20.30
CA ASP A 143 -11.14 4.52 20.54
C ASP A 143 -11.57 5.26 19.27
N ARG A 144 -12.61 6.10 19.38
CA ARG A 144 -13.16 6.88 18.26
C ARG A 144 -12.08 7.74 17.57
N GLU A 145 -11.07 8.14 18.32
CA GLU A 145 -9.91 8.88 17.83
C GLU A 145 -9.09 8.09 16.81
N LEU A 146 -9.00 6.77 16.95
CA LEU A 146 -8.34 5.89 15.98
C LEU A 146 -9.10 5.74 14.67
N LEU A 147 -10.38 6.13 14.64
CA LEU A 147 -11.19 6.12 13.43
C LEU A 147 -11.21 7.50 12.73
N LEU A 148 -10.51 8.50 13.30
CA LEU A 148 -10.47 9.85 12.77
C LEU A 148 -9.60 9.92 11.51
N GLY A 149 -10.18 10.28 10.37
CA GLY A 149 -9.48 10.37 9.09
C GLY A 149 -9.26 9.03 8.38
N VAL A 150 -9.84 7.96 8.93
CA VAL A 150 -9.72 6.61 8.39
C VAL A 150 -10.76 6.40 7.30
N SER A 151 -10.35 5.76 6.20
CA SER A 151 -11.28 5.23 5.22
C SER A 151 -10.76 3.92 4.66
N ILE A 152 -11.67 3.01 4.34
CA ILE A 152 -11.34 1.70 3.78
C ILE A 152 -12.36 1.34 2.72
N GLY A 153 -11.92 0.72 1.61
CA GLY A 153 -12.83 0.23 0.59
C GLY A 153 -12.20 0.12 -0.79
N PHE A 154 -13.04 -0.13 -1.80
CA PHE A 154 -12.62 -0.24 -3.21
C PHE A 154 -12.88 1.02 -4.03
N LYS A 155 -13.56 2.01 -3.44
CA LYS A 155 -13.81 3.33 -4.05
C LYS A 155 -12.59 4.23 -3.83
N PRO A 156 -12.32 5.22 -4.68
CA PRO A 156 -11.22 6.15 -4.45
C PRO A 156 -11.27 6.77 -3.04
N PRO A 157 -10.14 6.84 -2.32
CA PRO A 157 -10.10 7.38 -0.97
C PRO A 157 -10.45 8.88 -0.96
N PRO A 158 -11.25 9.36 0.01
CA PRO A 158 -11.56 10.77 0.13
C PRO A 158 -10.33 11.56 0.60
N ILE A 159 -9.84 12.44 -0.26
CA ILE A 159 -8.78 13.40 0.07
C ILE A 159 -9.45 14.67 0.60
N SER A 160 -9.50 14.82 1.92
CA SER A 160 -10.12 15.96 2.58
C SER A 160 -9.15 16.66 3.55
N LEU A 161 -9.32 17.98 3.68
CA LEU A 161 -8.54 18.81 4.61
C LEU A 161 -8.93 18.54 6.07
N THR A 162 -10.23 18.29 6.31
CA THR A 162 -10.78 18.00 7.63
C THR A 162 -10.80 16.49 7.85
N LEU A 163 -10.15 16.03 8.92
CA LEU A 163 -10.27 14.64 9.33
C LEU A 163 -11.71 14.38 9.81
N ARG A 164 -12.40 13.43 9.18
CA ARG A 164 -13.72 12.97 9.60
C ARG A 164 -13.62 11.59 10.20
N THR A 165 -14.37 11.32 11.26
CA THR A 165 -14.51 9.95 11.77
C THR A 165 -15.14 9.08 10.67
N MET A 166 -14.66 7.86 10.53
CA MET A 166 -15.26 6.87 9.64
C MET A 166 -16.75 6.69 9.97
N GLU A 167 -17.62 6.88 8.96
CA GLU A 167 -19.07 6.81 9.12
C GLU A 167 -19.56 5.36 9.13
N ASP A 168 -18.92 4.51 8.31
CA ASP A 168 -19.23 3.08 8.22
C ASP A 168 -18.54 2.30 9.36
N PRO A 169 -19.14 1.22 9.87
CA PRO A 169 -18.49 0.34 10.83
C PRO A 169 -17.28 -0.35 10.19
N MET A 170 -16.22 -0.60 10.98
CA MET A 170 -15.06 -1.34 10.47
C MET A 170 -15.47 -2.78 10.12
N PRO A 171 -15.23 -3.25 8.88
CA PRO A 171 -15.56 -4.62 8.49
C PRO A 171 -14.69 -5.63 9.25
N ASN A 172 -15.26 -6.78 9.58
CA ASN A 172 -14.50 -7.91 10.16
C ASN A 172 -13.80 -8.74 9.07
N ILE A 173 -14.44 -8.89 7.91
CA ILE A 173 -13.89 -9.65 6.79
C ILE A 173 -13.92 -8.76 5.58
N ILE A 174 -12.76 -8.61 4.93
CA ILE A 174 -12.62 -7.87 3.69
C ILE A 174 -12.19 -8.86 2.62
N SER A 175 -13.12 -9.20 1.73
CA SER A 175 -12.86 -10.14 0.64
C SER A 175 -12.17 -9.45 -0.53
N LEU A 176 -10.97 -9.90 -0.89
CA LEU A 176 -10.22 -9.44 -2.05
C LEU A 176 -10.57 -10.27 -3.30
N PRO A 177 -11.01 -9.62 -4.40
CA PRO A 177 -11.16 -10.29 -5.68
C PRO A 177 -9.80 -10.61 -6.31
N TYR A 178 -9.70 -11.71 -7.05
CA TYR A 178 -8.52 -12.04 -7.87
C TYR A 178 -8.61 -11.47 -9.29
N ALA A 179 -9.81 -11.07 -9.73
CA ALA A 179 -10.03 -10.62 -11.10
C ALA A 179 -9.68 -9.13 -11.29
N ARG A 180 -10.14 -8.57 -12.41
CA ARG A 180 -10.04 -7.14 -12.77
C ARG A 180 -10.83 -6.25 -11.81
N CYS A 181 -10.35 -6.11 -10.58
CA CYS A 181 -10.98 -5.32 -9.54
C CYS A 181 -10.11 -4.11 -9.16
N PRO A 182 -10.73 -3.00 -8.74
CA PRO A 182 -9.99 -1.92 -8.10
C PRO A 182 -9.21 -2.45 -6.87
N PRO A 183 -8.02 -1.91 -6.57
CA PRO A 183 -7.32 -2.24 -5.33
C PRO A 183 -8.14 -1.78 -4.11
N LEU A 184 -8.08 -2.55 -3.04
CA LEU A 184 -8.61 -2.15 -1.73
C LEU A 184 -7.67 -1.09 -1.14
N HIS A 185 -8.19 0.07 -0.75
CA HIS A 185 -7.42 1.07 -0.02
C HIS A 185 -7.69 1.02 1.49
N LEU A 186 -6.69 1.42 2.26
CA LEU A 186 -6.81 1.80 3.67
C LEU A 186 -6.05 3.11 3.90
N GLN A 187 -6.79 4.19 4.17
CA GLN A 187 -6.22 5.51 4.44
C GLN A 187 -6.21 5.78 5.94
N ALA A 188 -5.16 6.47 6.41
CA ALA A 188 -5.04 7.00 7.76
C ALA A 188 -4.33 8.37 7.78
N PRO A 189 -4.49 9.16 8.85
CA PRO A 189 -3.81 10.44 9.02
C PRO A 189 -2.28 10.37 8.92
N ASN A 190 -1.65 9.32 9.46
CA ASN A 190 -0.20 9.12 9.38
C ASN A 190 0.18 7.64 9.54
N TRP A 191 1.46 7.32 9.34
CA TRP A 191 1.99 5.95 9.43
C TRP A 191 1.81 5.30 10.81
N SER A 192 2.12 6.01 11.90
CA SER A 192 1.98 5.47 13.26
C SER A 192 0.51 5.19 13.60
N HIS A 193 -0.38 6.11 13.27
CA HIS A 193 -1.81 5.97 13.48
C HIS A 193 -2.36 4.74 12.75
N LEU A 194 -1.94 4.53 11.50
CA LEU A 194 -2.30 3.37 10.70
C LEU A 194 -1.90 2.05 11.38
N LEU A 195 -0.64 1.92 11.82
CA LEU A 195 -0.16 0.70 12.47
C LEU A 195 -0.88 0.45 13.80
N ARG A 196 -1.08 1.49 14.62
CA ARG A 196 -1.82 1.39 15.90
C ARG A 196 -3.26 0.95 15.70
N LEU A 197 -3.96 1.53 14.72
CA LEU A 197 -5.30 1.13 14.36
C LEU A 197 -5.33 -0.35 13.95
N MET A 198 -4.47 -0.77 13.02
CA MET A 198 -4.43 -2.15 12.55
C MET A 198 -4.11 -3.16 13.65
N ALA A 199 -3.21 -2.81 14.59
CA ALA A 199 -2.89 -3.66 15.73
C ALA A 199 -4.08 -3.87 16.69
N ARG A 200 -5.01 -2.89 16.78
CA ARG A 200 -6.21 -2.98 17.63
C ARG A 200 -7.42 -3.60 16.92
N LEU A 201 -7.34 -3.78 15.60
CA LEU A 201 -8.40 -4.38 14.78
C LEU A 201 -8.28 -5.91 14.72
N SER A 202 -8.29 -6.58 15.88
CA SER A 202 -8.13 -8.04 15.97
C SER A 202 -9.23 -8.82 15.25
N GLY A 203 -10.44 -8.27 15.18
CA GLY A 203 -11.57 -8.86 14.47
C GLY A 203 -11.52 -8.69 12.94
N THR A 204 -10.64 -7.82 12.43
CA THR A 204 -10.56 -7.50 11.01
C THR A 204 -9.48 -8.32 10.30
N ARG A 205 -9.86 -8.96 9.20
CA ARG A 205 -8.95 -9.70 8.34
C ARG A 205 -9.28 -9.56 6.87
N ILE A 206 -8.25 -9.75 6.05
CA ILE A 206 -8.32 -9.76 4.60
C ILE A 206 -8.31 -11.21 4.14
N GLU A 207 -9.30 -11.59 3.34
CA GLU A 207 -9.42 -12.95 2.80
C GLU A 207 -9.56 -12.91 1.29
N PRO A 208 -9.13 -13.95 0.57
CA PRO A 208 -9.45 -14.06 -0.84
C PRO A 208 -10.94 -14.40 -1.01
N THR A 209 -11.55 -13.88 -2.07
CA THR A 209 -12.90 -14.32 -2.50
C THR A 209 -12.92 -15.80 -2.85
N VAL A 210 -14.10 -16.43 -2.82
CA VAL A 210 -14.26 -17.84 -3.25
C VAL A 210 -13.81 -18.04 -4.70
N GLU A 211 -14.08 -17.06 -5.57
CA GLU A 211 -13.61 -17.06 -6.95
C GLU A 211 -12.07 -17.04 -7.05
N ALA A 212 -11.42 -16.23 -6.20
CA ALA A 212 -9.96 -16.18 -6.14
C ALA A 212 -9.36 -17.54 -5.78
N MET A 213 -9.93 -18.21 -4.77
CA MET A 213 -9.50 -19.54 -4.34
C MET A 213 -9.79 -20.62 -5.40
N ALA A 214 -10.83 -20.46 -6.20
CA ALA A 214 -11.15 -21.40 -7.28
C ALA A 214 -10.19 -21.29 -8.47
N VAL A 215 -9.73 -20.07 -8.78
CA VAL A 215 -8.83 -19.82 -9.92
C VAL A 215 -7.38 -20.17 -9.59
N ASN A 216 -6.92 -19.87 -8.37
CA ASN A 216 -5.55 -20.15 -7.97
C ASN A 216 -5.50 -21.35 -7.01
N LYS A 217 -4.87 -22.44 -7.46
CA LYS A 217 -4.67 -23.66 -6.66
C LYS A 217 -3.56 -23.52 -5.61
N GLY A 218 -2.76 -22.46 -5.67
CA GLY A 218 -1.65 -22.20 -4.77
C GLY A 218 -2.00 -21.20 -3.67
N GLU A 219 -1.00 -20.91 -2.85
CA GLU A 219 -1.10 -19.90 -1.80
C GLU A 219 -1.26 -18.49 -2.40
N LEU A 220 -2.32 -17.80 -1.98
CA LEU A 220 -2.58 -16.43 -2.40
C LEU A 220 -1.78 -15.46 -1.54
N LYS A 221 -1.02 -14.57 -2.18
CA LYS A 221 -0.17 -13.59 -1.50
C LYS A 221 -0.75 -12.19 -1.66
N LEU A 222 -0.55 -11.34 -0.66
CA LEU A 222 -0.99 -9.95 -0.64
C LEU A 222 0.11 -9.03 -1.17
N ARG A 223 -0.20 -8.22 -2.18
CA ARG A 223 0.66 -7.12 -2.63
C ARG A 223 0.23 -5.83 -1.94
N THR A 224 1.21 -5.09 -1.45
CA THR A 224 1.00 -3.81 -0.77
C THR A 224 1.76 -2.70 -1.48
N VAL A 225 1.05 -1.66 -1.87
CA VAL A 225 1.60 -0.39 -2.36
C VAL A 225 1.27 0.69 -1.33
N ILE A 226 2.29 1.36 -0.83
CA ILE A 226 2.16 2.46 0.12
C ILE A 226 2.22 3.77 -0.67
N GLN A 227 1.27 4.66 -0.41
CA GLN A 227 1.25 6.00 -0.96
C GLN A 227 1.18 7.03 0.18
N PHE A 228 2.04 8.03 0.11
CA PHE A 228 1.99 9.20 0.98
C PHE A 228 1.50 10.38 0.14
N ILE A 229 0.39 10.99 0.53
CA ILE A 229 -0.19 12.15 -0.18
C ILE A 229 -0.15 13.37 0.72
N LYS A 230 0.43 14.46 0.22
CA LYS A 230 0.39 15.75 0.86
C LYS A 230 -0.97 16.41 0.61
N VAL A 231 -1.72 16.67 1.68
CA VAL A 231 -2.97 17.42 1.58
C VAL A 231 -2.61 18.89 1.49
N TRP A 232 -3.03 19.57 0.41
CA TRP A 232 -2.64 20.95 0.16
C TRP A 232 -3.36 21.92 1.11
N SER A 233 -2.83 22.06 2.32
CA SER A 233 -3.15 23.15 3.23
C SER A 233 -2.00 24.17 3.21
N LYS A 234 -2.31 25.45 2.97
CA LYS A 234 -1.29 26.51 2.89
C LYS A 234 -0.47 26.67 4.18
N LEU A 235 -1.03 26.24 5.33
CA LEU A 235 -0.41 26.44 6.64
C LEU A 235 0.28 25.20 7.21
N VAL A 236 -0.08 23.99 6.76
CA VAL A 236 0.36 22.75 7.40
C VAL A 236 0.88 21.78 6.34
N ASN A 237 2.12 21.31 6.53
CA ASN A 237 2.70 20.23 5.73
C ASN A 237 2.15 18.88 6.20
N ASP A 238 0.88 18.63 5.91
CA ASP A 238 0.15 17.45 6.37
C ASP A 238 0.17 16.34 5.30
N TRP A 239 0.69 15.17 5.67
CA TRP A 239 0.74 13.98 4.83
C TRP A 239 -0.30 12.98 5.30
N ARG A 240 -0.88 12.23 4.35
CA ARG A 240 -1.76 11.09 4.60
C ARG A 240 -1.07 9.83 4.12
N THR A 241 -1.27 8.74 4.83
CA THR A 241 -0.81 7.42 4.39
C THR A 241 -1.98 6.65 3.81
N ILE A 242 -1.80 6.06 2.63
CA ILE A 242 -2.77 5.19 1.97
C ILE A 242 -2.04 3.88 1.65
N LEU A 243 -2.58 2.77 2.13
CA LEU A 243 -2.20 1.44 1.69
C LEU A 243 -3.14 1.01 0.58
N TRP A 244 -2.58 0.40 -0.46
CA TRP A 244 -3.32 -0.20 -1.56
C TRP A 244 -3.00 -1.69 -1.62
N PHE A 245 -4.04 -2.51 -1.61
CA PHE A 245 -3.96 -3.95 -1.53
C PHE A 245 -4.54 -4.61 -2.76
N THR A 246 -3.82 -5.60 -3.27
CA THR A 246 -4.27 -6.50 -4.35
C THR A 246 -3.76 -7.91 -4.06
N ILE A 247 -4.41 -8.92 -4.62
CA ILE A 247 -3.81 -10.27 -4.64
C ILE A 247 -2.65 -10.29 -5.64
N ASP A 248 -1.58 -11.01 -5.32
CA ASP A 248 -0.44 -11.18 -6.22
C ASP A 248 -0.80 -12.03 -7.44
N HIS A 249 -0.26 -11.63 -8.60
CA HIS A 249 -0.43 -12.34 -9.84
C HIS A 249 0.91 -12.72 -10.43
N LEU A 250 1.03 -13.99 -10.84
CA LEU A 250 2.17 -14.43 -11.62
C LEU A 250 2.22 -13.65 -12.92
N VAL A 251 3.39 -13.12 -13.23
CA VAL A 251 3.64 -12.38 -14.46
C VAL A 251 3.76 -13.40 -15.60
N PRO A 252 2.87 -13.37 -16.62
CA PRO A 252 2.99 -14.31 -17.72
C PRO A 252 4.30 -14.05 -18.49
N PRO A 253 5.10 -15.10 -18.80
CA PRO A 253 6.40 -14.93 -19.46
C PRO A 253 6.26 -14.37 -20.90
N SER A 254 5.08 -14.48 -21.50
CA SER A 254 4.77 -13.97 -22.83
C SER A 254 4.56 -12.46 -22.88
N VAL A 255 4.42 -11.78 -21.73
CA VAL A 255 4.18 -10.32 -21.71
C VAL A 255 5.49 -9.57 -22.01
N PRO A 256 5.50 -8.65 -22.99
CA PRO A 256 6.65 -7.80 -23.25
C PRO A 256 7.08 -7.02 -21.99
N GLY A 257 8.35 -7.18 -21.61
CA GLY A 257 8.90 -6.54 -20.42
C GLY A 257 8.53 -7.21 -19.10
N ALA A 258 8.06 -8.47 -19.08
CA ALA A 258 7.75 -9.22 -17.86
C ALA A 258 8.83 -9.11 -16.76
N SER A 259 10.11 -9.09 -17.15
CA SER A 259 11.27 -8.95 -16.25
C SER A 259 11.22 -7.70 -15.36
N ARG A 260 10.55 -6.62 -15.79
CA ARG A 260 10.42 -5.41 -14.97
C ARG A 260 9.58 -5.65 -13.72
N TYR A 261 8.56 -6.51 -13.80
CA TYR A 261 7.65 -6.81 -12.69
C TYR A 261 8.22 -7.86 -11.74
N THR A 262 9.19 -8.67 -12.20
CA THR A 262 9.92 -9.63 -11.36
C THR A 262 11.18 -9.05 -10.73
N SER A 263 11.61 -7.84 -11.16
CA SER A 263 12.84 -7.19 -10.68
C SER A 263 12.84 -6.77 -9.22
N GLY A 264 11.67 -6.76 -8.55
CA GLY A 264 11.55 -6.25 -7.17
C GLY A 264 11.73 -4.73 -7.05
N ASN A 265 11.58 -3.98 -8.15
CA ASN A 265 11.69 -2.52 -8.12
C ASN A 265 10.56 -1.88 -7.29
N PRO A 266 10.88 -1.18 -6.18
CA PRO A 266 9.86 -0.59 -5.30
C PRO A 266 9.16 0.64 -5.90
N ASN A 267 9.66 1.19 -7.02
CA ASN A 267 9.05 2.32 -7.71
C ASN A 267 8.03 1.90 -8.77
N LEU A 268 7.92 0.59 -9.03
CA LEU A 268 7.02 0.04 -10.03
C LEU A 268 5.77 -0.52 -9.33
N LEU A 269 4.59 -0.27 -9.91
CA LEU A 269 3.37 -0.94 -9.47
C LEU A 269 3.43 -2.43 -9.81
N PRO A 270 2.93 -3.31 -8.93
CA PRO A 270 2.86 -4.74 -9.19
C PRO A 270 2.07 -5.07 -10.47
N TRP A 271 2.32 -6.25 -11.05
CA TRP A 271 1.61 -6.73 -12.23
C TRP A 271 0.09 -6.77 -12.05
N SER A 272 -0.41 -7.00 -10.84
CA SER A 272 -1.85 -6.95 -10.52
C SER A 272 -2.53 -5.63 -10.96
N TYR A 273 -1.79 -4.52 -10.99
CA TYR A 273 -2.30 -3.20 -11.40
C TYR A 273 -2.43 -3.04 -12.92
N THR A 274 -1.95 -3.99 -13.73
CA THR A 274 -2.19 -4.00 -15.17
C THR A 274 -3.51 -4.69 -15.53
N LEU A 275 -4.10 -5.43 -14.58
CA LEU A 275 -5.34 -6.19 -14.78
C LEU A 275 -6.59 -5.33 -14.58
N SER A 276 -6.49 -4.21 -13.87
CA SER A 276 -7.60 -3.29 -13.62
C SER A 276 -7.19 -1.83 -13.84
N PRO A 277 -8.14 -0.90 -13.99
CA PRO A 277 -7.82 0.52 -14.11
C PRO A 277 -7.04 1.01 -12.89
N VAL A 278 -5.80 1.46 -13.11
CA VAL A 278 -4.97 2.04 -12.06
C VAL A 278 -5.71 3.24 -11.44
N PRO A 279 -5.87 3.30 -10.09
CA PRO A 279 -6.47 4.44 -9.42
C PRO A 279 -5.84 5.75 -9.86
N LEU A 280 -6.65 6.80 -10.07
CA LEU A 280 -6.15 8.10 -10.54
C LEU A 280 -5.02 8.64 -9.66
N LEU A 281 -5.14 8.45 -8.34
CA LEU A 281 -4.11 8.85 -7.38
C LEU A 281 -2.78 8.14 -7.59
N LEU A 282 -2.75 6.96 -8.22
CA LEU A 282 -1.52 6.20 -8.46
C LEU A 282 -0.91 6.42 -9.85
N ARG A 283 -1.65 7.00 -10.82
CA ARG A 283 -1.20 7.12 -12.21
C ARG A 283 0.03 8.02 -12.38
N ASP A 284 0.04 9.16 -11.69
CA ASP A 284 1.09 10.18 -11.81
C ASP A 284 1.91 10.35 -10.52
N ALA A 285 1.74 9.42 -9.58
CA ALA A 285 2.20 9.58 -8.20
C ALA A 285 3.63 9.11 -7.93
N THR A 286 4.41 8.76 -8.95
CA THR A 286 5.80 8.35 -8.76
C THR A 286 6.66 9.55 -8.35
N ASP A 287 6.83 9.72 -7.04
CA ASP A 287 7.79 10.62 -6.37
C ASP A 287 7.65 12.12 -6.64
N THR A 288 6.43 12.59 -6.87
CA THR A 288 6.16 14.03 -6.93
C THR A 288 6.33 14.70 -5.55
N HIS A 289 6.28 16.04 -5.52
CA HIS A 289 6.35 16.79 -4.26
C HIS A 289 5.06 16.70 -3.42
N ILE A 290 3.95 16.26 -4.03
CA ILE A 290 2.65 16.05 -3.37
C ILE A 290 2.30 14.58 -3.14
N SER A 291 3.01 13.65 -3.79
CA SER A 291 2.73 12.22 -3.67
C SER A 291 4.00 11.41 -3.79
N LYS A 292 4.21 10.50 -2.84
CA LYS A 292 5.30 9.52 -2.84
C LYS A 292 4.70 8.11 -2.83
N THR A 293 5.21 7.21 -3.66
CA THR A 293 4.72 5.83 -3.75
C THR A 293 5.86 4.85 -3.53
N TYR A 294 5.57 3.75 -2.82
CA TYR A 294 6.50 2.67 -2.56
C TYR A 294 5.77 1.33 -2.58
N THR A 295 6.15 0.46 -3.52
CA THR A 295 5.70 -0.93 -3.56
C THR A 295 6.61 -1.76 -2.66
N ILE A 296 6.03 -2.52 -1.72
CA ILE A 296 6.83 -3.45 -0.91
C ILE A 296 7.24 -4.64 -1.82
N PRO A 297 8.54 -4.82 -2.10
CA PRO A 297 8.99 -5.93 -2.93
C PRO A 297 8.90 -7.25 -2.15
N ALA A 298 8.82 -8.36 -2.89
CA ALA A 298 9.02 -9.66 -2.27
C ALA A 298 10.53 -9.83 -2.03
N SER A 299 10.94 -10.06 -0.78
CA SER A 299 12.31 -10.41 -0.43
C SER A 299 12.33 -11.61 0.50
N ASP A 300 13.49 -12.26 0.63
CA ASP A 300 13.66 -13.38 1.55
C ASP A 300 13.53 -12.94 3.01
N SER A 301 13.93 -11.70 3.31
CA SER A 301 13.83 -11.10 4.65
C SER A 301 12.41 -10.68 5.04
N VAL A 302 11.59 -10.30 4.05
CA VAL A 302 10.22 -9.81 4.22
C VAL A 302 9.36 -10.42 3.10
N PRO A 303 9.00 -11.71 3.22
CA PRO A 303 8.17 -12.37 2.23
C PRO A 303 6.78 -11.74 2.21
N LEU A 304 6.11 -11.75 1.06
CA LEU A 304 4.74 -11.23 0.97
C LEU A 304 3.82 -11.99 1.93
N PRO A 305 2.86 -11.30 2.57
CA PRO A 305 1.93 -11.95 3.48
C PRO A 305 1.01 -12.89 2.71
N THR A 306 0.70 -14.02 3.34
CA THR A 306 -0.17 -15.04 2.77
C THR A 306 -1.61 -14.79 3.24
N LEU A 307 -2.58 -15.07 2.39
CA LEU A 307 -3.99 -14.82 2.67
C LEU A 307 -4.68 -16.12 3.14
N PRO A 308 -5.55 -16.06 4.16
CA PRO A 308 -6.05 -14.86 4.84
C PRO A 308 -5.05 -14.24 5.83
N ILE A 309 -5.11 -12.92 6.03
CA ILE A 309 -4.27 -12.20 7.00
C ILE A 309 -5.09 -11.26 7.88
N THR A 310 -4.87 -11.32 9.19
CA THR A 310 -5.47 -10.40 10.16
C THR A 310 -4.77 -9.05 10.16
N PHE A 311 -5.48 -7.98 10.53
CA PHE A 311 -4.89 -6.64 10.58
C PHE A 311 -3.70 -6.52 11.55
N PRO A 312 -3.69 -7.15 12.75
CA PRO A 312 -2.52 -7.13 13.62
C PRO A 312 -1.28 -7.78 12.97
N ASN A 313 -1.45 -8.93 12.30
CA ASN A 313 -0.35 -9.59 11.59
C ASN A 313 0.14 -8.74 10.40
N LEU A 314 -0.78 -8.08 9.71
CA LEU A 314 -0.44 -7.15 8.64
C LEU A 314 0.30 -5.92 9.17
N ALA A 315 -0.02 -5.42 10.36
CA ALA A 315 0.72 -4.34 11.02
C ALA A 315 2.17 -4.75 11.34
N LEU A 316 2.37 -5.96 11.88
CA LEU A 316 3.71 -6.51 12.11
C LEU A 316 4.51 -6.67 10.81
N TYR A 317 3.86 -7.14 9.75
CA TYR A 317 4.48 -7.21 8.42
C TYR A 317 4.93 -5.84 7.91
N LEU A 318 4.07 -4.82 8.02
CA LEU A 318 4.39 -3.45 7.59
C LEU A 318 5.53 -2.84 8.41
N GLN A 319 5.58 -3.12 9.72
CA GLN A 319 6.70 -2.72 10.57
C GLN A 319 8.00 -3.41 10.14
N ALA A 320 7.97 -4.71 9.90
CA ALA A 320 9.13 -5.47 9.42
C ALA A 320 9.63 -4.95 8.06
N ALA A 321 8.71 -4.61 7.14
CA ALA A 321 9.05 -3.99 5.85
C ALA A 321 9.70 -2.61 6.02
N LEU A 322 9.22 -1.78 6.94
CA LEU A 322 9.82 -0.49 7.25
C LEU A 322 11.23 -0.65 7.85
N ASP A 323 11.40 -1.59 8.77
CA ASP A 323 12.70 -1.86 9.39
C ASP A 323 13.72 -2.41 8.39
N ALA A 324 13.30 -3.35 7.52
CA ALA A 324 14.12 -3.83 6.41
C ALA A 324 14.52 -2.67 5.48
N SER A 325 13.60 -1.76 5.17
CA SER A 325 13.93 -0.55 4.40
C SER A 325 14.96 0.31 5.11
N ARG A 326 14.78 0.59 6.41
CA ARG A 326 15.73 1.39 7.20
C ARG A 326 17.15 0.80 7.18
N GLN A 327 17.29 -0.53 7.21
CA GLN A 327 18.58 -1.22 7.11
C GLN A 327 19.30 -0.99 5.77
N HIS A 328 18.55 -0.78 4.68
CA HIS A 328 19.08 -0.54 3.33
C HIS A 328 19.23 0.96 2.99
N SER A 329 19.13 1.85 3.96
CA SER A 329 19.20 3.31 3.71
C SER A 329 20.51 3.78 3.08
N GLY A 330 21.61 3.04 3.27
CA GLY A 330 22.93 3.31 2.69
C GLY A 330 23.05 2.93 1.22
N ASP A 331 22.24 2.00 0.73
CA ASP A 331 22.24 1.56 -0.65
C ASP A 331 21.21 2.36 -1.46
N SER A 332 21.69 3.45 -2.07
CA SER A 332 20.84 4.33 -2.88
C SER A 332 20.51 3.73 -4.25
N SER A 333 21.18 2.65 -4.66
CA SER A 333 21.02 2.07 -6.00
C SER A 333 19.81 1.13 -6.10
N SER A 334 19.51 0.38 -5.04
CA SER A 334 18.40 -0.59 -5.03
C SER A 334 17.03 0.03 -4.77
N GLY A 335 16.98 1.25 -4.21
CA GLY A 335 15.73 1.90 -3.81
C GLY A 335 15.04 1.24 -2.61
N LEU A 336 15.59 0.15 -2.05
CA LEU A 336 15.00 -0.57 -0.93
C LEU A 336 14.95 0.31 0.33
N GLY A 337 15.92 1.20 0.52
CA GLY A 337 15.96 2.18 1.61
C GLY A 337 15.00 3.36 1.49
N LYS A 338 14.19 3.42 0.42
CA LYS A 338 13.33 4.57 0.13
C LYS A 338 12.16 4.71 1.10
N LEU A 339 11.54 3.62 1.53
CA LEU A 339 10.38 3.67 2.42
C LEU A 339 10.74 4.35 3.76
N GLY A 340 11.82 3.90 4.40
CA GLY A 340 12.31 4.51 5.64
C GLY A 340 12.56 6.02 5.52
N LYS A 341 13.25 6.44 4.45
CA LYS A 341 13.49 7.87 4.14
C LYS A 341 12.20 8.64 3.89
N THR A 342 11.23 8.02 3.20
CA THR A 342 9.95 8.65 2.86
C THR A 342 9.09 8.85 4.10
N VAL A 343 8.97 7.83 4.96
CA VAL A 343 8.25 7.95 6.24
C VAL A 343 8.88 9.05 7.11
N GLN A 344 10.21 9.09 7.21
CA GLN A 344 10.91 10.12 7.97
C GLN A 344 10.70 11.54 7.41
N MET A 345 10.69 11.68 6.08
CA MET A 345 10.45 12.95 5.39
C MET A 345 9.00 13.44 5.55
N CYS A 346 8.02 12.54 5.43
CA CYS A 346 6.60 12.88 5.54
C CYS A 346 6.20 13.18 6.99
N TYR A 347 6.87 12.55 7.97
CA TYR A 347 6.50 12.62 9.39
C TYR A 347 7.72 12.89 10.31
N PRO A 348 8.40 14.04 10.17
CA PRO A 348 9.63 14.34 10.93
C PRO A 348 9.39 14.44 12.44
N ASN A 349 8.19 14.81 12.86
CA ASN A 349 7.85 15.06 14.26
C ASN A 349 7.41 13.81 15.03
N VAL A 350 7.06 12.71 14.33
CA VAL A 350 6.52 11.50 14.99
C VAL A 350 7.56 10.86 15.92
N GLY A 351 8.86 11.03 15.65
CA GLY A 351 9.92 10.57 16.55
C GLY A 351 10.13 11.43 17.81
N GLN A 352 9.54 12.62 17.90
CA GLN A 352 9.66 13.50 19.07
C GLN A 352 8.44 13.42 20.00
N THR A 353 7.26 13.12 19.45
CA THR A 353 6.01 13.02 20.22
C THR A 353 5.75 11.62 20.76
N GLY A 354 6.70 10.68 20.61
CA GLY A 354 6.65 9.34 21.20
C GLY A 354 6.70 9.30 22.73
N LEU A 355 6.82 10.45 23.39
CA LEU A 355 6.71 10.59 24.84
C LEU A 355 5.37 11.23 25.19
N SER A 356 4.52 10.51 25.92
CA SER A 356 3.56 11.05 26.90
C SER A 356 2.13 11.49 26.51
N GLU A 357 1.43 10.87 25.55
CA GLU A 357 -0.04 11.07 25.49
C GLU A 357 -0.85 9.95 26.17
N PHE A 358 -0.27 8.76 26.38
CA PHE A 358 -0.93 7.66 27.11
C PHE A 358 -0.04 6.99 28.16
N ASP A 359 1.08 7.63 28.50
CA ASP A 359 1.85 7.20 29.67
C ASP A 359 1.21 7.82 30.92
N ILE A 360 0.92 6.94 31.86
CA ILE A 360 0.33 7.21 33.18
C ILE A 360 1.07 8.39 33.84
N PRO A 361 0.38 9.33 34.50
CA PRO A 361 0.99 10.54 35.03
C PRO A 361 1.79 10.24 36.30
N GLU A 362 2.98 9.63 36.21
CA GLU A 362 3.90 9.56 37.35
C GLU A 362 5.32 9.14 36.94
N ARG A 363 6.12 10.10 36.44
CA ARG A 363 7.54 10.33 36.79
C ARG A 363 8.20 11.26 35.77
N THR A 364 8.14 12.54 36.09
CA THR A 364 8.87 13.64 35.47
C THR A 364 10.39 13.39 35.54
N SER A 365 10.99 12.88 34.46
CA SER A 365 12.44 12.72 34.36
C SER A 365 13.08 14.01 33.84
N VAL A 366 13.71 14.75 34.75
CA VAL A 366 14.33 16.08 34.58
C VAL A 366 15.69 16.00 33.84
N SER A 367 15.78 15.18 32.79
CA SER A 367 17.08 14.78 32.21
C SER A 367 17.56 15.63 31.02
N HIS A 368 17.23 16.93 30.97
CA HIS A 368 17.56 17.78 29.82
C HIS A 368 18.39 19.04 30.08
N LEU A 369 18.89 19.28 31.29
CA LEU A 369 19.57 20.55 31.63
C LEU A 369 21.10 20.52 31.83
N PHE A 370 21.80 19.38 31.64
CA PHE A 370 23.26 19.32 31.87
C PHE A 370 24.12 18.95 30.64
N LYS A 371 23.66 19.25 29.41
CA LYS A 371 24.36 18.82 28.18
C LYS A 371 25.01 19.95 27.39
N ARG A 372 25.56 20.95 28.07
CA ARG A 372 26.37 21.97 27.42
C ARG A 372 27.59 22.25 28.29
N VAL A 373 28.77 21.97 27.70
CA VAL A 373 30.16 22.24 28.13
C VAL A 373 30.96 20.96 28.40
N ILE A 374 32.13 20.87 27.76
CA ILE A 374 33.06 19.73 27.57
C ILE A 374 32.61 18.79 26.44
N GLY A 375 33.32 18.58 25.35
CA GLY A 375 34.69 18.91 24.95
C GLY A 375 35.04 17.95 23.81
N ARG A 376 35.73 18.46 22.78
CA ARG A 376 36.26 17.69 21.63
C ARG A 376 36.95 16.40 22.10
N SER A 377 36.44 15.24 21.69
CA SER A 377 37.28 14.06 21.47
C SER A 377 36.63 13.11 20.47
N ASN A 378 37.42 12.77 19.47
CA ASN A 378 37.14 11.87 18.37
C ASN A 378 37.00 10.45 18.94
N LYS A 379 35.78 9.88 18.93
CA LYS A 379 35.58 8.46 19.22
C LYS A 379 34.66 7.84 18.18
N ASP A 380 35.32 7.10 17.29
CA ASP A 380 34.77 6.16 16.34
C ASP A 380 33.64 5.29 16.91
N LYS A 381 32.63 5.10 16.04
CA LYS A 381 31.94 3.82 15.79
C LYS A 381 31.33 3.08 17.00
N LYS A 382 30.27 3.64 17.61
CA LYS A 382 29.14 2.87 18.19
C LYS A 382 28.13 3.83 18.85
N LYS A 383 27.31 4.52 18.06
CA LYS A 383 26.18 5.27 18.62
C LYS A 383 25.09 5.39 17.56
N GLY A 384 23.91 4.84 17.85
CA GLY A 384 22.74 4.95 16.98
C GLY A 384 21.86 3.70 16.87
N LYS A 385 22.14 2.62 17.62
CA LYS A 385 21.26 1.43 17.70
C LYS A 385 20.53 1.41 19.04
N THR A 386 19.82 2.49 19.35
CA THR A 386 19.02 2.59 20.57
C THR A 386 17.73 3.31 20.24
N SER A 387 16.62 2.65 20.59
CA SER A 387 15.22 2.98 20.32
C SER A 387 14.70 2.69 18.91
N ASN A 388 14.56 1.40 18.60
CA ASN A 388 13.58 0.93 17.61
C ASN A 388 12.61 -0.12 18.22
N ASN A 389 12.78 -0.48 19.49
CA ASN A 389 11.96 -1.49 20.15
C ASN A 389 10.64 -0.91 20.69
N GLU A 390 10.55 0.40 20.92
CA GLU A 390 9.37 1.05 21.50
C GLU A 390 8.15 1.00 20.58
N GLU A 391 8.37 1.18 19.27
CA GLU A 391 7.31 1.01 18.25
C GLU A 391 6.78 -0.44 18.26
N THR A 392 7.65 -1.44 18.45
CA THR A 392 7.25 -2.85 18.51
C THR A 392 6.44 -3.18 19.76
N TYR A 393 6.75 -2.59 20.92
CA TYR A 393 6.00 -2.87 22.15
C TYR A 393 4.55 -2.37 22.07
N GLN A 394 4.29 -1.27 21.35
CA GLN A 394 2.92 -0.80 21.12
C GLN A 394 2.09 -1.74 20.22
N LEU A 395 2.75 -2.58 19.42
CA LEU A 395 2.09 -3.50 18.50
C LEU A 395 1.83 -4.88 19.10
N VAL A 396 2.56 -5.27 20.16
CA VAL A 396 2.64 -6.69 20.60
C VAL A 396 1.75 -7.03 21.80
N THR A 397 1.21 -6.07 22.55
CA THR A 397 0.29 -6.41 23.66
C THR A 397 -0.76 -5.34 23.89
N PRO A 398 -2.02 -5.53 23.44
CA PRO A 398 -3.09 -5.31 24.39
C PRO A 398 -2.96 -6.46 25.39
N PHE A 399 -2.42 -6.20 26.58
CA PHE A 399 -2.84 -6.99 27.72
C PHE A 399 -4.34 -6.81 27.79
N VAL A 400 -5.10 -7.71 27.17
CA VAL A 400 -6.48 -7.92 27.56
C VAL A 400 -6.35 -8.36 29.00
N PRO A 401 -6.88 -7.61 29.99
CA PRO A 401 -7.05 -8.15 31.31
C PRO A 401 -8.01 -9.31 31.11
N ASP A 402 -7.43 -10.49 30.93
CA ASP A 402 -8.15 -11.73 30.84
C ASP A 402 -9.05 -11.81 32.08
N GLU A 403 -10.31 -12.12 31.84
CA GLU A 403 -11.40 -12.26 32.81
C GLU A 403 -11.17 -13.45 33.78
N TRP A 404 -9.91 -13.75 34.11
CA TRP A 404 -9.42 -14.85 34.92
C TRP A 404 -8.87 -14.39 36.28
N GLY A 405 -9.62 -13.53 36.99
CA GLY A 405 -9.50 -13.37 38.45
C GLY A 405 -9.38 -11.94 38.94
#